data_AF-G4YXQ3-F1
#
_entry.id   AF-G4YXQ3-F1
#
_cell.length_a   1.000
_cell.length_b   1.000
_cell.length_c   1.000
_cell.angle_alpha   90.00
_cell.angle_beta   90.00
_cell.angle_gamma   90.00
#
_symmetry.space_group_name_H-M   'P 1'
#
loop_
_entity.id
_entity.type
_entity.pdbx_description
1 polymer ?
#
loop_
_entity_poly.entity_id
_entity_poly.type
_entity_poly.pdbx_seq_one_letter_code
_entity_poly.pdbx_strand_id
1 'polypeptide(L)'
;MLYRSPGQQSAIDVLREAAVRLEYLQLLAGEFQRSPDILRKEEVVANLANFTTDPIKYGSLARLRILDLFLDILDADQEHKMVEISLGSICNCIPDPTLQQQVIDGEGIDIISPYILDFGAQRSVLTTAYFLLDSSAFADITAQRFMTKMRALQQHSIVQVANAAAAFLSRNQELHNLRSIQL
;
A
#
# COMPACT_ATOMS: atom_id res chain seq x y z
N MET A 1 -4.48 19.10 -43.21
CA MET A 1 -5.37 18.15 -42.51
C MET A 1 -4.54 16.87 -42.30
N LEU A 2 -3.96 16.68 -41.13
CA LEU A 2 -3.13 15.50 -40.84
C LEU A 2 -4.05 14.31 -40.53
N TYR A 3 -4.16 13.37 -41.46
CA TYR A 3 -4.91 12.13 -41.26
C TYR A 3 -4.17 11.28 -40.22
N ARG A 4 -4.73 11.17 -39.00
CA ARG A 4 -4.17 10.32 -37.94
C ARG A 4 -4.67 8.90 -38.11
N SER A 5 -3.76 7.93 -38.01
CA SER A 5 -4.11 6.52 -38.15
C SER A 5 -4.96 6.03 -36.97
N PRO A 6 -5.79 4.98 -37.14
CA PRO A 6 -6.68 4.48 -36.08
C PRO A 6 -5.98 4.15 -34.75
N GLY A 7 -4.71 3.72 -34.79
CA GLY A 7 -3.90 3.47 -33.58
C GLY A 7 -3.48 4.73 -32.83
N GLN A 8 -3.35 5.87 -33.53
CA GLN A 8 -3.05 7.16 -32.89
C GLN A 8 -4.28 7.76 -32.22
N GLN A 9 -5.48 7.54 -32.76
CA GLN A 9 -6.73 8.01 -32.16
C GLN A 9 -7.00 7.31 -30.83
N SER A 10 -6.85 5.99 -30.79
CA SER A 10 -6.95 5.19 -29.55
C SER A 10 -5.95 5.64 -28.48
N ALA A 11 -4.68 5.90 -28.85
CA ALA A 11 -3.68 6.39 -27.92
C ALA A 11 -4.01 7.78 -27.35
N ILE A 12 -4.57 8.68 -28.16
CA ILE A 12 -5.00 10.02 -27.70
C ILE A 12 -6.17 9.91 -26.72
N ASP A 13 -7.14 9.04 -27.00
CA ASP A 13 -8.30 8.84 -26.14
C ASP A 13 -7.89 8.23 -24.80
N VAL A 14 -6.95 7.27 -24.80
CA VAL A 14 -6.33 6.71 -23.57
C VAL A 14 -5.60 7.79 -22.76
N LEU A 15 -4.81 8.65 -23.42
CA LEU A 15 -4.10 9.74 -22.76
C LEU A 15 -5.07 10.78 -22.17
N ARG A 16 -6.17 11.06 -22.86
CA ARG A 16 -7.21 11.97 -22.40
C ARG A 16 -7.95 11.42 -21.19
N GLU A 17 -8.29 10.13 -21.22
CA GLU A 17 -8.91 9.46 -20.08
C GLU A 17 -7.98 9.42 -18.87
N ALA A 18 -6.69 9.15 -19.09
CA ALA A 18 -5.68 9.20 -18.04
C ALA A 18 -5.54 10.60 -17.42
N ALA A 19 -5.61 11.66 -18.24
CA ALA A 19 -5.59 13.04 -17.77
C ALA A 19 -6.82 13.37 -16.92
N VAL A 20 -8.03 12.98 -17.36
CA VAL A 20 -9.27 13.16 -16.59
C VAL A 20 -9.21 12.42 -15.25
N ARG A 21 -8.67 11.20 -15.22
CA ARG A 21 -8.47 10.44 -13.97
C ARG A 21 -7.48 11.12 -13.02
N LEU A 22 -6.40 11.70 -13.55
CA LEU A 22 -5.42 12.43 -12.74
C LEU A 22 -6.05 13.68 -12.10
N GLU A 23 -6.79 14.47 -12.87
CA GLU A 23 -7.50 15.66 -12.37
C GLU A 23 -8.53 15.27 -11.29
N TYR A 24 -9.26 14.17 -11.49
CA TYR A 24 -10.20 13.67 -10.50
C TYR A 24 -9.51 13.24 -9.19
N LEU A 25 -8.39 12.51 -9.26
CA LEU A 25 -7.61 12.15 -8.09
C LEU A 25 -7.06 13.38 -7.34
N GLN A 26 -6.63 14.41 -8.07
CA GLN A 26 -6.22 15.68 -7.48
C GLN A 26 -7.37 16.38 -6.75
N LEU A 27 -8.56 16.39 -7.33
CA LEU A 27 -9.75 16.96 -6.70
C LEU A 27 -10.08 16.24 -5.40
N LEU A 28 -10.05 14.90 -5.40
CA LEU A 28 -10.27 14.08 -4.20
C LEU A 28 -9.22 14.38 -3.13
N ALA A 29 -7.93 14.35 -3.45
CA ALA A 29 -6.87 14.65 -2.47
C ALA A 29 -7.02 16.06 -1.87
N GLY A 30 -7.30 17.06 -2.71
CA GLY A 30 -7.54 18.43 -2.25
C GLY A 30 -8.85 18.59 -1.46
N GLU A 31 -9.86 17.76 -1.70
CA GLU A 31 -11.08 17.73 -0.90
C GLU A 31 -10.87 17.13 0.48
N PHE A 32 -10.11 16.04 0.58
CA PHE A 32 -9.73 15.44 1.87
C PHE A 32 -9.05 16.46 2.79
N GLN A 33 -8.11 17.24 2.25
CA GLN A 33 -7.37 18.24 3.01
C GLN A 33 -8.22 19.43 3.47
N ARG A 34 -9.22 19.84 2.68
CA ARG A 34 -10.03 21.04 2.95
C ARG A 34 -11.31 20.75 3.74
N SER A 35 -11.81 19.52 3.69
CA SER A 35 -13.06 19.17 4.36
C SER A 35 -12.87 19.15 5.89
N PRO A 36 -13.68 19.88 6.67
CA PRO A 36 -13.76 19.70 8.12
C PRO A 36 -14.69 18.53 8.51
N ASP A 37 -15.49 18.03 7.58
CA ASP A 37 -16.44 16.93 7.82
C ASP A 37 -15.76 15.56 7.67
N ILE A 38 -15.83 14.78 8.75
CA ILE A 38 -15.27 13.43 8.85
C ILE A 38 -15.97 12.48 7.88
N LEU A 39 -17.30 12.55 7.74
CA LEU A 39 -18.03 11.67 6.81
C LEU A 39 -17.59 11.92 5.38
N ARG A 40 -17.39 13.19 5.02
CA ARG A 40 -16.88 13.54 3.70
C ARG A 40 -15.45 13.06 3.49
N LYS A 41 -14.59 13.13 4.51
CA LYS A 41 -13.25 12.55 4.46
C LYS A 41 -13.30 11.04 4.24
N GLU A 42 -14.15 10.30 4.96
CA GLU A 42 -14.32 8.87 4.76
C GLU A 42 -14.72 8.52 3.32
N GLU A 43 -15.68 9.26 2.76
CA GLU A 43 -16.11 9.06 1.37
C GLU A 43 -14.98 9.31 0.37
N VAL A 44 -14.18 10.36 0.60
CA VAL A 44 -13.02 10.66 -0.24
C VAL A 44 -11.98 9.54 -0.16
N VAL A 45 -11.67 9.06 1.05
CA VAL A 45 -10.72 7.95 1.28
C VAL A 45 -11.22 6.67 0.61
N ALA A 46 -12.50 6.34 0.74
CA ALA A 46 -13.11 5.19 0.06
C ALA A 46 -13.04 5.33 -1.48
N ASN A 47 -13.27 6.53 -2.01
CA ASN A 47 -13.14 6.79 -3.44
C ASN A 47 -11.69 6.61 -3.91
N LEU A 48 -10.70 7.14 -3.18
CA LEU A 48 -9.28 6.94 -3.49
C LEU A 48 -8.89 5.46 -3.44
N ALA A 49 -9.39 4.71 -2.46
CA ALA A 49 -9.12 3.28 -2.31
C ALA A 49 -9.54 2.47 -3.54
N ASN A 50 -10.63 2.82 -4.21
CA ASN A 50 -11.08 2.17 -5.45
C ASN A 50 -10.07 2.30 -6.61
N PHE A 51 -9.12 3.24 -6.54
CA PHE A 51 -8.05 3.38 -7.54
C PHE A 51 -6.86 2.45 -7.25
N THR A 52 -6.72 1.94 -6.03
CA THR A 52 -5.57 1.11 -5.62
C THR A 52 -5.64 -0.33 -6.09
N THR A 53 -6.78 -0.78 -6.61
CA THR A 53 -6.96 -2.16 -7.09
C THR A 53 -6.62 -2.34 -8.57
N ASP A 54 -6.34 -1.26 -9.29
CA ASP A 54 -6.07 -1.29 -10.73
C ASP A 54 -4.67 -0.71 -11.02
N PRO A 55 -3.70 -1.58 -11.38
CA PRO A 55 -2.32 -1.19 -11.68
C PRO A 55 -2.17 -0.10 -12.76
N ILE A 56 -3.13 0.04 -13.68
CA ILE A 56 -3.10 1.10 -14.71
C ILE A 56 -3.09 2.49 -14.05
N LYS A 57 -3.62 2.62 -12.84
CA LYS A 57 -3.71 3.88 -12.11
C LYS A 57 -2.48 4.18 -11.26
N TYR A 58 -1.57 3.23 -11.07
CA TYR A 58 -0.44 3.36 -10.14
C TYR A 58 0.50 4.51 -10.50
N GLY A 59 0.71 4.77 -11.79
CA GLY A 59 1.48 5.95 -12.23
C GLY A 59 0.86 7.27 -11.77
N SER A 60 -0.47 7.39 -11.78
CA SER A 60 -1.17 8.57 -11.25
C SER A 60 -1.12 8.63 -9.72
N LEU A 61 -1.28 7.49 -9.04
CA LEU A 61 -1.17 7.42 -7.57
C LEU A 61 0.23 7.84 -7.11
N ALA A 62 1.27 7.35 -7.77
CA ALA A 62 2.66 7.68 -7.49
C ALA A 62 2.94 9.17 -7.72
N ARG A 63 2.47 9.71 -8.86
CA ARG A 63 2.64 11.13 -9.22
C ARG A 63 1.98 12.07 -8.22
N LEU A 64 0.82 11.68 -7.69
CA LEU A 64 0.06 12.50 -6.75
C LEU A 64 0.37 12.19 -5.27
N ARG A 65 1.31 11.27 -5.01
CA ARG A 65 1.69 10.82 -3.67
C ARG A 65 0.47 10.44 -2.81
N ILE A 66 -0.47 9.71 -3.41
CA ILE A 66 -1.70 9.28 -2.72
C ILE A 66 -1.40 8.37 -1.53
N LEU A 67 -0.29 7.63 -1.57
CA LEU A 67 0.09 6.74 -0.48
C LEU A 67 0.52 7.51 0.76
N ASP A 68 1.09 8.71 0.62
CA ASP A 68 1.39 9.59 1.75
C ASP A 68 0.10 10.00 2.48
N LEU A 69 -0.98 10.29 1.74
CA LEU A 69 -2.28 10.60 2.35
C LEU A 69 -2.79 9.42 3.19
N PHE A 70 -2.60 8.18 2.72
CA PHE A 70 -2.94 7.00 3.51
C PHE A 70 -2.03 6.84 4.73
N LEU A 71 -0.74 7.12 4.61
CA LEU A 71 0.18 7.11 5.75
C LEU A 71 -0.18 8.19 6.79
N ASP A 72 -0.52 9.40 6.36
CA ASP A 72 -0.98 10.49 7.24
C ASP A 72 -2.25 10.08 8.03
N ILE A 73 -3.17 9.32 7.41
CA ILE A 73 -4.37 8.79 8.07
C ILE A 73 -4.00 7.81 9.18
N LEU A 74 -3.00 6.95 8.93
CA LEU A 74 -2.51 5.98 9.90
C LEU A 74 -1.77 6.68 11.05
N ASP A 75 -0.87 7.60 10.72
CA ASP A 75 -0.07 8.33 11.73
C ASP A 75 -0.93 9.22 12.63
N ALA A 76 -1.98 9.84 12.06
CA ALA A 76 -2.91 10.66 12.80
C ALA A 76 -4.01 9.88 13.55
N ASP A 77 -3.94 8.54 13.57
CA ASP A 77 -4.89 7.60 14.20
C ASP A 77 -6.37 8.03 14.02
N GLN A 78 -6.74 8.27 12.76
CA GLN A 78 -8.08 8.71 12.40
C GLN A 78 -9.14 7.62 12.66
N GLU A 79 -10.42 7.91 12.37
CA GLU A 79 -11.52 6.96 12.50
C GLU A 79 -11.18 5.56 11.98
N HIS A 80 -11.55 4.52 12.74
CA HIS A 80 -11.20 3.12 12.48
C HIS A 80 -11.47 2.68 11.03
N LYS A 81 -12.54 3.19 10.42
CA LYS A 81 -12.90 2.90 9.03
C LYS A 81 -11.89 3.46 8.02
N MET A 82 -11.38 4.68 8.23
CA MET A 82 -10.36 5.26 7.35
C MET A 82 -9.03 4.52 7.50
N VAL A 83 -8.67 4.12 8.72
CA VAL A 83 -7.48 3.30 8.99
C VAL A 83 -7.55 1.97 8.25
N GLU A 84 -8.68 1.24 8.36
CA GLU A 84 -8.87 -0.04 7.67
C GLU A 84 -8.79 0.10 6.14
N ILE A 85 -9.43 1.14 5.58
CA ILE A 85 -9.38 1.41 4.14
C ILE A 85 -7.95 1.76 3.70
N SER A 86 -7.22 2.53 4.50
CA SER A 86 -5.86 2.96 4.20
C SER A 86 -4.87 1.80 4.22
N LEU A 87 -4.95 0.92 5.23
CA LEU A 87 -4.15 -0.30 5.29
C LEU A 87 -4.43 -1.24 4.11
N GLY A 88 -5.70 -1.41 3.73
CA GLY A 88 -6.07 -2.19 2.55
C GLY A 88 -5.53 -1.59 1.25
N SER A 89 -5.60 -0.26 1.13
CA SER A 89 -5.12 0.49 -0.03
C SER A 89 -3.61 0.39 -0.19
N ILE A 90 -2.85 0.57 0.89
CA ILE A 90 -1.39 0.37 0.90
C ILE A 90 -1.05 -1.07 0.53
N CYS A 91 -1.76 -2.06 1.10
CA CYS A 91 -1.54 -3.48 0.77
C CYS A 91 -1.73 -3.80 -0.71
N ASN A 92 -2.67 -3.15 -1.40
CA ASN A 92 -2.87 -3.36 -2.84
C ASN A 92 -1.72 -2.77 -3.67
N CYS A 93 -1.16 -1.65 -3.22
CA CYS A 93 -0.13 -0.91 -3.94
C CYS A 93 1.29 -1.40 -3.67
N ILE A 94 1.57 -1.95 -2.48
CA ILE A 94 2.93 -2.33 -2.05
C ILE A 94 3.65 -3.37 -2.94
N PRO A 95 2.98 -4.22 -3.76
CA PRO A 95 3.69 -5.08 -4.71
C PRO A 95 4.33 -4.31 -5.88
N ASP A 96 3.91 -3.07 -6.14
CA ASP A 96 4.54 -2.21 -7.14
C ASP A 96 5.82 -1.57 -6.58
N PRO A 97 7.00 -1.75 -7.19
CA PRO A 97 8.26 -1.26 -6.64
C PRO A 97 8.32 0.27 -6.47
N THR A 98 7.66 1.03 -7.34
CA THR A 98 7.69 2.50 -7.28
C THR A 98 6.88 2.98 -6.08
N LEU A 99 5.66 2.46 -5.93
CA LEU A 99 4.79 2.78 -4.81
C LEU A 99 5.34 2.23 -3.49
N GLN A 100 5.94 1.04 -3.51
CA GLN A 100 6.62 0.46 -2.35
C GLN A 100 7.74 1.37 -1.86
N GLN A 101 8.61 1.84 -2.74
CA GLN A 101 9.70 2.72 -2.36
C GLN A 101 9.19 4.05 -1.81
N GLN A 102 8.10 4.60 -2.37
CA GLN A 102 7.47 5.82 -1.83
C GLN A 102 6.97 5.63 -0.39
N VAL A 103 6.36 4.48 -0.07
CA VAL A 103 5.94 4.16 1.30
C VAL A 103 7.15 4.09 2.23
N ILE A 104 8.23 3.45 1.80
CA ILE A 104 9.46 3.34 2.60
C ILE A 104 10.08 4.72 2.84
N ASP A 105 10.17 5.55 1.79
CA ASP A 105 10.72 6.91 1.86
C ASP A 105 9.88 7.85 2.73
N GLY A 106 8.58 7.57 2.86
CA GLY A 106 7.62 8.33 3.68
C GLY A 106 7.50 7.85 5.12
N GLU A 107 8.55 7.24 5.69
CA GLU A 107 8.55 6.68 7.06
C GLU A 107 7.49 5.58 7.28
N GLY A 108 6.99 5.00 6.19
CA GLY A 108 5.85 4.06 6.24
C GLY A 108 6.12 2.80 7.03
N ILE A 109 7.39 2.41 7.21
CA ILE A 109 7.73 1.27 8.08
C ILE A 109 7.41 1.58 9.54
N ASP A 110 7.79 2.75 10.04
CA ASP A 110 7.52 3.15 11.42
C ASP A 110 6.03 3.38 11.64
N ILE A 111 5.34 3.99 10.66
CA ILE A 111 3.88 4.22 10.72
C ILE A 111 3.10 2.91 10.68
N ILE A 112 3.48 1.93 9.85
CA ILE A 112 2.75 0.65 9.71
C ILE A 112 3.13 -0.34 10.84
N SER A 113 4.28 -0.15 11.50
CA SER A 113 4.80 -1.05 12.54
C SER A 113 3.80 -1.38 13.66
N PRO A 114 3.10 -0.41 14.29
CA PRO A 114 2.12 -0.67 15.33
C PRO A 114 0.98 -1.57 14.84
N TYR A 115 0.54 -1.38 13.58
CA TYR A 115 -0.52 -2.21 13.01
C TYR A 115 -0.07 -3.66 12.81
N ILE A 116 1.19 -3.91 12.43
CA ILE A 116 1.70 -5.28 12.32
C ILE A 116 1.80 -5.94 13.71
N LEU A 117 2.31 -5.18 14.68
CA LEU A 117 2.60 -5.69 16.03
C LEU A 117 1.34 -5.87 16.87
N ASP A 118 0.37 -4.97 16.76
CA ASP A 118 -0.82 -4.95 17.62
C ASP A 118 -2.07 -5.42 16.86
N PHE A 119 -2.25 -4.98 15.61
CA PHE A 119 -3.38 -5.36 14.74
C PHE A 119 -3.11 -6.60 13.86
N GLY A 120 -2.07 -7.38 14.16
CA GLY A 120 -1.59 -8.52 13.36
C GLY A 120 -2.58 -9.66 13.04
N ALA A 121 -3.88 -9.50 13.30
CA ALA A 121 -4.95 -10.35 12.77
C ALA A 121 -5.56 -9.82 11.46
N GLN A 122 -5.25 -8.60 11.02
CA GLN A 122 -5.75 -8.07 9.76
C GLN A 122 -4.87 -8.50 8.58
N ARG A 123 -5.49 -9.12 7.57
CA ARG A 123 -4.77 -9.72 6.44
C ARG A 123 -3.97 -8.72 5.61
N SER A 124 -4.49 -7.51 5.41
CA SER A 124 -3.82 -6.45 4.64
C SER A 124 -2.46 -6.10 5.24
N VAL A 125 -2.39 -6.00 6.55
CA VAL A 125 -1.18 -5.65 7.29
C VAL A 125 -0.11 -6.73 7.16
N LEU A 126 -0.48 -8.00 7.37
CA LEU A 126 0.47 -9.12 7.25
C LEU A 126 0.96 -9.31 5.82
N THR A 127 0.07 -9.17 4.84
CA THR A 127 0.44 -9.22 3.43
C THR A 127 1.36 -8.06 3.05
N THR A 128 1.13 -6.87 3.61
CA THR A 128 2.03 -5.72 3.42
C THR A 128 3.43 -6.04 3.96
N ALA A 129 3.53 -6.57 5.19
CA ALA A 129 4.79 -7.01 5.76
C ALA A 129 5.50 -8.06 4.88
N TYR A 130 4.74 -9.02 4.32
CA TYR A 130 5.29 -10.02 3.40
C TYR A 130 5.94 -9.38 2.17
N PHE A 131 5.26 -8.45 1.49
CA PHE A 131 5.80 -7.80 0.30
C PHE A 131 7.00 -6.90 0.59
N LEU A 132 7.13 -6.39 1.81
CA LEU A 132 8.28 -5.60 2.24
C LEU A 132 9.56 -6.44 2.46
N LEU A 133 9.48 -7.77 2.54
CA LEU A 133 10.65 -8.64 2.66
C LEU A 133 11.61 -8.52 1.46
N ASP A 134 11.06 -8.33 0.27
CA ASP A 134 11.84 -8.19 -0.96
C ASP A 134 12.29 -6.74 -1.23
N SER A 135 12.11 -5.84 -0.24
CA SER A 135 12.38 -4.41 -0.36
C SER A 135 13.65 -3.95 0.38
N SER A 136 13.95 -2.65 0.27
CA SER A 136 15.00 -1.98 1.06
C SER A 136 14.71 -2.00 2.57
N ALA A 137 13.45 -2.16 2.99
CA ALA A 137 13.04 -2.24 4.39
C ALA A 137 13.23 -3.63 5.03
N PHE A 138 13.89 -4.58 4.34
CA PHE A 138 14.08 -5.95 4.84
C PHE A 138 14.65 -6.00 6.27
N ALA A 139 15.67 -5.19 6.57
CA ALA A 139 16.31 -5.20 7.89
C ALA A 139 15.35 -4.76 9.00
N ASP A 140 14.49 -3.77 8.72
CA ASP A 140 13.55 -3.23 9.69
C ASP A 140 12.39 -4.18 9.92
N ILE A 141 11.80 -4.72 8.84
CA ILE A 141 10.63 -5.60 8.91
C ILE A 141 10.97 -7.00 9.46
N THR A 142 12.25 -7.37 9.50
CA THR A 142 12.75 -8.64 10.07
C THR A 142 13.36 -8.46 11.46
N ALA A 143 13.23 -7.27 12.08
CA ALA A 143 13.64 -7.06 13.45
C ALA A 143 12.95 -8.04 14.41
N GLN A 144 13.62 -8.33 15.54
CA GLN A 144 13.21 -9.38 16.48
C GLN A 144 11.74 -9.28 16.92
N ARG A 145 11.21 -8.06 17.07
CA ARG A 145 9.81 -7.80 17.42
C ARG A 145 8.83 -8.37 16.40
N PHE A 146 9.08 -8.17 15.11
CA PHE A 146 8.25 -8.70 14.03
C PHE A 146 8.38 -10.21 13.93
N MET A 147 9.61 -10.74 14.02
CA MET A 147 9.83 -12.19 13.98
C MET A 147 9.13 -12.91 15.14
N THR A 148 9.13 -12.31 16.33
CA THR A 148 8.41 -12.84 17.49
C THR A 148 6.91 -12.82 17.26
N LYS A 149 6.37 -11.70 16.76
CA LYS A 149 4.95 -11.58 16.42
C LYS A 149 4.52 -12.59 15.36
N MET A 150 5.26 -12.74 14.26
CA MET A 150 4.94 -13.67 13.17
C MET A 150 4.94 -15.12 13.66
N ARG A 151 5.90 -15.53 14.50
CA ARG A 151 5.90 -16.88 15.11
C ARG A 151 4.68 -17.12 15.99
N ALA A 152 4.26 -16.12 16.79
CA ALA A 152 3.05 -16.21 17.59
C ALA A 152 1.79 -16.36 16.71
N LEU A 153 1.73 -15.63 15.59
CA LEU A 153 0.61 -15.66 14.66
C LEU A 153 0.48 -16.98 13.89
N GLN A 154 1.53 -17.81 13.77
CA GLN A 154 1.41 -19.14 13.15
C GLN A 154 0.40 -20.05 13.85
N GLN A 155 0.11 -19.80 15.13
CA GLN A 155 -0.87 -20.57 15.92
C GLN A 155 -2.21 -19.86 16.04
N HIS A 156 -2.45 -18.82 15.22
CA HIS A 156 -3.68 -18.04 15.26
C HIS A 156 -4.88 -18.88 14.78
N SER A 157 -6.04 -18.70 15.41
CA SER A 157 -7.27 -19.46 15.09
C SER A 157 -7.78 -19.21 13.67
N ILE A 158 -7.56 -18.00 13.15
CA ILE A 158 -7.86 -17.64 11.76
C ILE A 158 -6.77 -18.18 10.84
N VAL A 159 -7.12 -19.17 10.02
CA VAL A 159 -6.18 -19.87 9.11
C VAL A 159 -5.45 -18.92 8.16
N GLN A 160 -6.13 -17.90 7.63
CA GLN A 160 -5.48 -16.95 6.72
C GLN A 160 -4.38 -16.14 7.41
N VAL A 161 -4.55 -15.81 8.70
CA VAL A 161 -3.54 -15.12 9.51
C VAL A 161 -2.35 -16.04 9.77
N ALA A 162 -2.62 -17.27 10.20
CA ALA A 162 -1.58 -18.28 10.43
C ALA A 162 -0.76 -18.57 9.15
N ASN A 163 -1.43 -18.71 8.01
CA ASN A 163 -0.78 -18.95 6.73
C ASN A 163 0.05 -17.75 6.26
N ALA A 164 -0.46 -16.51 6.40
CA ALA A 164 0.29 -15.32 6.03
C ALA A 164 1.55 -15.16 6.87
N ALA A 165 1.46 -15.40 8.18
CA ALA A 165 2.62 -15.39 9.07
C ALA A 165 3.63 -16.50 8.75
N ALA A 166 3.16 -17.71 8.44
CA ALA A 166 4.03 -18.80 8.01
C ALA A 166 4.73 -18.50 6.67
N ALA A 167 4.01 -17.92 5.70
CA ALA A 167 4.58 -17.50 4.42
C ALA A 167 5.66 -16.43 4.62
N PHE A 168 5.41 -15.43 5.47
CA PHE A 168 6.41 -14.41 5.83
C PHE A 168 7.69 -15.05 6.38
N LEU A 169 7.56 -15.96 7.34
CA LEU A 169 8.73 -16.61 7.96
C LEU A 169 9.50 -17.49 6.97
N SER A 170 8.79 -18.22 6.10
CA SER A 170 9.41 -19.03 5.03
C SER A 170 10.19 -18.14 4.07
N ARG A 171 9.56 -17.07 3.58
CA ARG A 171 10.19 -16.13 2.64
C ARG A 171 11.41 -15.44 3.26
N ASN A 172 11.32 -15.05 4.53
CA ASN A 172 12.46 -14.50 5.25
C ASN A 172 13.66 -15.47 5.28
N GLN A 173 13.42 -16.75 5.58
CA GLN A 173 14.48 -17.76 5.61
C GLN A 173 15.12 -17.96 4.22
N GLU A 174 14.31 -18.02 3.17
CA GLU A 174 14.80 -18.10 1.78
C GLU A 174 15.72 -16.92 1.44
N LEU A 175 15.29 -15.70 1.76
CA LEU A 175 16.05 -14.48 1.49
C LEU A 175 17.35 -14.40 2.28
N HIS A 176 17.35 -14.82 3.55
CA HIS A 176 18.59 -14.93 4.32
C HIS A 176 19.57 -15.92 3.69
N ASN A 177 19.09 -17.09 3.25
CA ASN A 177 19.94 -18.09 2.61
C ASN A 177 20.55 -17.54 1.32
N LEU A 178 19.75 -16.90 0.46
CA LEU A 178 20.23 -16.29 -0.79
C LEU A 178 21.30 -15.22 -0.54
N ARG A 179 21.11 -14.38 0.48
CA ARG A 179 22.08 -13.33 0.86
C ARG A 179 23.37 -13.90 1.46
N SER A 180 23.30 -15.05 2.13
CA SER A 180 24.48 -15.72 2.72
C SER A 180 25.39 -16.41 1.69
N ILE A 181 24.89 -16.70 0.48
CA ILE A 181 25.63 -17.36 -0.60
C ILE A 181 26.42 -16.34 -1.47
N GLN A 182 26.13 -15.04 -1.33
CA GLN A 182 26.76 -13.97 -2.12
C GLN A 182 27.99 -13.34 -1.44
N LEU A 183 28.45 -13.90 -0.32
CA LEU A 183 29.67 -13.54 0.42
C LEU A 183 30.65 -14.70 0.42
#